data_AF-A0A2U1NTW1-F1
#
_entry.id   AF-A0A2U1NTW1-F1
#
_cell.length_a   1.000
_cell.length_b   1.000
_cell.length_c   1.000
_cell.angle_alpha   90.00
_cell.angle_beta   90.00
_cell.angle_gamma   90.00
#
_symmetry.space_group_name_H-M   'P 1'
#
loop_
_entity.id
_entity.type
_entity.pdbx_description
1 polymer ?
#
loop_
_entity_poly.entity_id
_entity_poly.type
_entity_poly.pdbx_seq_one_letter_code
_entity_poly.pdbx_strand_id
1 'polypeptide(L)'
;MSRHSAWSGVMQKYASCWNSILRELNNLSSKGFNFKSHCKIRVGNGLRTRFWLDNWVSDQPLCIRFPRIFALENNKSVTVDAKRSDFTDSFRRQVRDGAENQQWTELLAMFNMFE
;
A
#
# COMPACT_ATOMS: atom_id res chain seq x y z
N MET A 1 24.44 19.13 18.57
CA MET A 1 24.27 18.41 17.28
C MET A 1 23.03 17.53 17.38
N SER A 2 21.87 18.00 16.94
CA SER A 2 20.60 17.24 16.99
C SER A 2 20.23 16.79 15.57
N ARG A 3 20.38 15.48 15.31
CA ARG A 3 20.24 14.86 13.98
C ARG A 3 18.78 14.51 13.60
N HIS A 4 17.78 15.04 14.32
CA HIS A 4 16.38 14.59 14.20
C HIS A 4 15.48 15.43 13.27
N SER A 5 15.93 16.56 12.72
CA SER A 5 15.06 17.47 11.93
C SER A 5 15.19 17.34 10.39
N ALA A 6 16.18 16.61 9.88
CA ALA A 6 16.46 16.57 8.43
C ALA A 6 15.70 15.48 7.64
N TRP A 7 15.12 14.49 8.34
CA TRP A 7 14.55 13.29 7.70
C TRP A 7 13.05 13.38 7.39
N SER A 8 12.34 14.36 7.95
CA SER A 8 10.90 14.57 7.71
C SER A 8 10.62 15.13 6.31
N GLY A 9 11.44 16.07 5.82
CA GLY A 9 11.23 16.70 4.50
C GLY A 9 11.52 15.77 3.31
N VAL A 10 12.41 14.79 3.49
CA VAL A 10 12.81 13.85 2.44
C VAL A 10 11.74 12.79 2.20
N MET A 11 11.11 12.27 3.27
CA MET A 11 10.05 11.25 3.19
C MET A 11 8.76 11.80 2.56
N GLN A 12 8.41 13.05 2.81
CA GLN A 12 7.26 13.73 2.19
C GLN A 12 7.41 13.82 0.66
N LYS A 13 8.64 14.08 0.19
CA LYS A 13 8.94 14.28 -1.23
C LYS A 13 8.75 13.01 -2.05
N TYR A 14 9.16 11.85 -1.51
CA TYR A 14 8.96 10.57 -2.19
C TYR A 14 7.49 10.19 -2.29
N ALA A 15 6.70 10.44 -1.24
CA ALA A 15 5.26 10.23 -1.30
C ALA A 15 4.59 11.14 -2.35
N SER A 16 4.95 12.43 -2.42
CA SER A 16 4.37 13.34 -3.43
C SER A 16 4.80 13.03 -4.86
N CYS A 17 6.07 12.68 -5.07
CA CYS A 17 6.58 12.30 -6.41
C CYS A 17 5.97 10.98 -6.87
N TRP A 18 5.91 9.99 -5.97
CA TRP A 18 5.29 8.71 -6.26
C TRP A 18 3.78 8.83 -6.54
N ASN A 19 3.05 9.62 -5.75
CA ASN A 19 1.64 9.93 -6.01
C ASN A 19 1.43 10.63 -7.36
N SER A 20 2.36 11.50 -7.77
CA SER A 20 2.31 12.16 -9.08
C SER A 20 2.50 11.14 -10.20
N ILE A 21 3.45 10.21 -10.05
CA ILE A 21 3.67 9.11 -11.00
C ILE A 21 2.42 8.21 -11.09
N LEU A 22 1.87 7.77 -9.96
CA LEU A 22 0.66 6.94 -9.93
C LEU A 22 -0.55 7.66 -10.56
N ARG A 23 -0.70 8.97 -10.34
CA ARG A 23 -1.75 9.77 -10.98
C ARG A 23 -1.58 9.80 -12.49
N GLU A 24 -0.36 10.06 -12.97
CA GLU A 24 -0.11 10.06 -14.42
C GLU A 24 -0.28 8.67 -15.04
N LEU A 25 0.08 7.60 -14.32
CA LEU A 25 -0.18 6.23 -14.75
C LEU A 25 -1.67 5.93 -14.87
N ASN A 26 -2.49 6.37 -13.91
CA ASN A 26 -3.94 6.24 -13.99
C ASN A 26 -4.52 7.08 -15.15
N ASN A 27 -4.03 8.30 -15.36
CA ASN A 27 -4.43 9.14 -16.50
C ASN A 27 -4.10 8.47 -17.83
N LEU A 28 -2.91 7.88 -17.98
CA LEU A 28 -2.50 7.17 -19.19
C LEU A 28 -3.31 5.88 -19.42
N SER A 29 -3.68 5.19 -18.35
CA SER A 29 -4.58 4.04 -18.42
C SER A 29 -5.94 4.42 -19.00
N SER A 30 -6.49 5.59 -18.63
CA SER A 30 -7.76 6.07 -19.21
C SER A 30 -7.66 6.41 -20.70
N LYS A 31 -6.44 6.61 -21.21
CA LYS A 31 -6.13 6.91 -22.62
C LYS A 31 -5.73 5.67 -23.44
N GLY A 32 -5.91 4.47 -22.90
CA GLY A 32 -5.61 3.21 -23.58
C GLY A 32 -4.18 2.70 -23.41
N PHE A 33 -3.33 3.39 -22.65
CA PHE A 33 -1.99 2.91 -22.30
C PHE A 33 -2.02 2.24 -20.93
N ASN A 34 -2.16 0.92 -20.89
CA ASN A 34 -2.14 0.18 -19.64
C ASN A 34 -0.70 0.02 -19.12
N PHE A 35 -0.09 1.10 -18.63
CA PHE A 35 1.24 1.00 -18.03
C PHE A 35 1.29 0.06 -16.81
N LYS A 36 0.17 -0.18 -16.12
CA LYS A 36 0.13 -1.13 -14.99
C LYS A 36 0.48 -2.55 -15.44
N SER A 37 0.09 -2.97 -16.64
CA SER A 37 0.51 -4.26 -17.20
C SER A 37 1.98 -4.30 -17.62
N HIS A 38 2.65 -3.15 -17.71
CA HIS A 38 4.04 -3.04 -18.18
C HIS A 38 5.03 -2.52 -17.12
N CYS A 39 4.56 -2.15 -15.92
CA CYS A 39 5.38 -1.62 -14.84
C CYS A 39 5.15 -2.40 -13.55
N LYS A 40 6.18 -3.11 -13.08
CA LYS A 40 6.19 -3.70 -11.73
C LYS A 40 6.59 -2.64 -10.72
N ILE A 41 5.68 -2.31 -9.80
CA ILE A 41 6.00 -1.46 -8.66
C ILE A 41 6.95 -2.27 -7.76
N ARG A 42 8.23 -1.91 -7.77
CA ARG A 42 9.21 -2.43 -6.82
C ARG A 42 9.23 -1.50 -5.61
N VAL A 43 8.50 -1.88 -4.57
CA VAL A 43 8.83 -1.39 -3.24
C VAL A 43 10.28 -1.81 -2.97
N GLY A 44 11.07 -0.93 -2.34
CA GLY A 44 12.40 -1.31 -1.86
C GLY A 44 12.33 -2.45 -0.83
N ASN A 45 13.28 -2.55 0.10
CA ASN A 45 13.23 -3.60 1.11
C ASN A 45 12.03 -3.53 2.09
N GLY A 46 11.12 -2.56 1.97
CA GLY A 46 9.86 -2.49 2.73
C GLY A 46 10.00 -2.27 4.24
N LEU A 47 11.22 -2.31 4.79
CA LEU A 47 11.52 -2.28 6.23
C LEU A 47 11.10 -0.99 6.94
N ARG A 48 10.89 0.10 6.20
CA ARG A 48 10.53 1.42 6.74
C ARG A 48 9.19 1.94 6.23
N THR A 49 8.51 1.17 5.38
CA THR A 49 7.22 1.56 4.79
C THR A 49 6.13 0.84 5.54
N ARG A 50 5.16 1.56 6.11
CA ARG A 50 4.05 1.00 6.86
C ARG A 50 2.98 0.52 5.88
N PHE A 51 2.64 -0.76 5.95
CA PHE A 51 1.73 -1.43 5.03
C PHE A 51 0.37 -0.72 4.96
N TRP A 52 -0.21 -0.35 6.11
CA TRP A 52 -1.54 0.23 6.16
C TRP A 52 -1.59 1.75 6.01
N LEU A 53 -0.55 2.43 6.48
CA LEU A 53 -0.59 3.86 6.79
C LEU A 53 0.11 4.74 5.75
N ASP A 54 0.98 4.18 4.90
CA ASP A 54 1.70 4.93 3.88
C ASP A 54 1.08 4.72 2.49
N ASN A 55 1.21 5.72 1.61
CA ASN A 55 0.74 5.65 0.22
C ASN A 55 1.82 4.99 -0.67
N TRP A 56 2.05 3.70 -0.48
CA TRP A 56 3.15 3.01 -1.17
C TRP A 56 2.69 2.22 -2.40
N VAL A 57 1.43 1.81 -2.46
CA VAL A 57 0.86 1.02 -3.57
C VAL A 57 -0.38 1.67 -4.21
N SER A 58 -0.95 2.68 -3.57
CA SER A 58 -2.12 3.44 -4.04
C SER A 58 -1.88 4.94 -3.85
N ASP A 59 -2.75 5.74 -4.45
CA ASP A 59 -2.95 7.17 -4.21
C ASP A 59 -3.35 7.54 -2.77
N GLN A 60 -3.85 6.59 -1.99
CA GLN A 60 -4.28 6.74 -0.60
C GLN A 60 -3.80 5.58 0.29
N PRO A 61 -3.72 5.75 1.62
CA PRO A 61 -3.35 4.67 2.52
C PRO A 61 -4.34 3.51 2.45
N LEU A 62 -3.86 2.28 2.57
CA LEU A 62 -4.72 1.09 2.57
C LEU A 62 -5.72 1.10 3.74
N CYS A 63 -5.40 1.77 4.86
CA CYS A 63 -6.34 1.91 5.97
C CYS A 63 -7.59 2.74 5.64
N ILE A 64 -7.47 3.68 4.69
CA ILE A 64 -8.60 4.49 4.22
C ILE A 64 -9.43 3.70 3.20
N ARG A 65 -8.73 2.99 2.29
CA ARG A 65 -9.38 2.24 1.21
C ARG A 65 -10.06 0.95 1.68
N PHE A 66 -9.45 0.25 2.63
CA PHE A 66 -9.90 -1.05 3.14
C PHE A 66 -10.08 -1.03 4.67
N PRO A 67 -10.97 -0.17 5.21
CA PRO A 67 -11.08 0.06 6.66
C PRO A 67 -11.51 -1.18 7.45
N ARG A 68 -12.26 -2.12 6.84
CA ARG A 68 -12.69 -3.35 7.50
C ARG A 68 -11.54 -4.32 7.68
N ILE A 69 -10.70 -4.47 6.67
CA ILE A 69 -9.48 -5.28 6.77
C ILE A 69 -8.49 -4.62 7.72
N PHE A 70 -8.30 -3.31 7.61
CA PHE A 70 -7.46 -2.57 8.54
C PHE A 70 -7.90 -2.76 9.98
N ALA A 71 -9.20 -2.83 10.27
CA ALA A 71 -9.69 -3.10 11.63
C ALA A 71 -9.19 -4.45 12.18
N LEU A 72 -8.99 -5.47 11.34
CA LEU A 72 -8.50 -6.79 11.74
C LEU A 72 -7.03 -6.77 12.17
N GLU A 73 -6.23 -5.84 11.65
CA GLU A 73 -4.81 -5.75 11.96
C GLU A 73 -4.52 -5.49 13.45
N ASN A 74 -3.69 -6.31 14.10
CA ASN A 74 -3.22 -6.00 15.46
C ASN A 74 -2.12 -4.94 15.43
N ASN A 75 -1.16 -5.05 14.50
CA ASN A 75 -0.05 -4.11 14.39
C ASN A 75 -0.32 -3.10 13.27
N LYS A 76 -0.95 -1.97 13.60
CA LYS A 76 -1.31 -0.93 12.60
C LYS A 76 -0.10 -0.33 11.89
N SER A 77 1.08 -0.39 12.50
CA SER A 77 2.35 0.09 11.97
C SER A 77 3.20 -1.00 11.30
N VAL A 78 2.66 -2.21 11.07
CA VAL A 78 3.38 -3.30 10.42
C VAL A 78 3.96 -2.84 9.08
N THR A 79 5.18 -3.27 8.81
CA THR A 79 5.92 -2.87 7.62
C THR A 79 5.53 -3.71 6.41
N VAL A 80 5.79 -3.19 5.20
CA VAL A 80 5.56 -3.93 3.96
C VAL A 80 6.38 -5.22 3.91
N ASP A 81 7.62 -5.16 4.41
CA ASP A 81 8.50 -6.34 4.47
C ASP A 81 7.93 -7.45 5.36
N ALA A 82 7.45 -7.10 6.55
CA ALA A 82 6.85 -8.06 7.48
C ALA A 82 5.57 -8.70 6.95
N LYS A 83 4.83 -8.02 6.06
CA LYS A 83 3.62 -8.52 5.41
C LYS A 83 3.90 -9.32 4.13
N ARG A 84 5.14 -9.33 3.63
CA ARG A 84 5.45 -9.87 2.30
C ARG A 84 5.13 -11.36 2.14
N SER A 85 5.28 -12.14 3.21
CA SER A 85 5.03 -13.59 3.21
C SER A 85 3.56 -13.94 3.41
N ASP A 86 2.88 -13.25 4.32
CA ASP A 86 1.49 -13.49 4.65
C ASP A 86 0.81 -12.19 5.07
N PHE A 87 -0.19 -11.79 4.29
CA PHE A 87 -0.97 -10.59 4.54
C PHE A 87 -1.91 -10.71 5.74
N THR A 88 -2.09 -11.89 6.32
CA THR A 88 -3.04 -12.18 7.40
C THR A 88 -2.40 -12.51 8.74
N ASP A 89 -1.09 -12.82 8.79
CA ASP A 89 -0.40 -13.32 9.99
C ASP A 89 -0.61 -12.45 11.25
N SER A 90 -0.55 -11.12 11.08
CA SER A 90 -0.77 -10.18 12.18
C SER A 90 -2.24 -9.79 12.44
N PHE A 91 -3.22 -10.44 11.78
CA PHE A 91 -4.63 -10.18 12.04
C PHE A 91 -5.08 -10.79 13.37
N ARG A 92 -5.96 -10.08 14.07
CA ARG A 92 -6.54 -10.50 15.34
C ARG A 92 -7.51 -11.68 15.21
N ARG A 93 -7.93 -11.98 13.98
CA ARG A 93 -8.77 -13.12 13.59
C ARG A 93 -8.79 -13.25 12.07
N GLN A 94 -9.25 -14.41 11.59
CA GLN A 94 -9.55 -14.64 10.18
C GLN A 94 -10.55 -13.63 9.59
N VAL A 95 -10.35 -13.32 8.31
CA VAL A 95 -11.29 -12.54 7.49
C VAL A 95 -12.60 -13.31 7.39
N ARG A 96 -13.72 -12.65 7.69
CA ARG A 96 -15.06 -13.25 7.58
C ARG A 96 -15.72 -12.86 6.26
N ASP A 97 -16.84 -13.50 5.98
CA ASP A 97 -17.65 -13.23 4.80
C ASP A 97 -18.29 -11.82 4.81
N GLY A 98 -18.97 -11.48 3.72
CA GLY A 98 -19.65 -10.20 3.53
C GLY A 98 -18.67 -9.06 3.27
N ALA A 99 -18.88 -7.92 3.94
CA ALA A 99 -18.10 -6.71 3.67
C ALA A 99 -16.60 -6.83 3.98
N GLU A 100 -16.21 -7.73 4.89
CA GLU A 100 -14.80 -8.04 5.12
C GLU A 100 -14.22 -8.79 3.91
N ASN A 101 -14.81 -9.92 3.52
CA ASN A 101 -14.35 -10.68 2.37
C ASN A 101 -14.32 -9.86 1.07
N GLN A 102 -15.32 -8.99 0.85
CA GLN A 102 -15.32 -8.10 -0.32
C GLN A 102 -14.08 -7.20 -0.36
N GLN A 103 -13.74 -6.51 0.74
CA GLN A 103 -12.55 -5.68 0.80
C GLN A 103 -11.26 -6.50 0.71
N TRP A 104 -11.27 -7.73 1.22
CA TRP A 104 -10.14 -8.64 1.13
C TRP A 104 -9.87 -9.08 -0.31
N THR A 105 -10.90 -9.48 -1.05
CA THR A 105 -10.79 -9.84 -2.46
C THR A 105 -10.29 -8.66 -3.29
N GLU A 106 -10.78 -7.45 -3.04
CA GLU A 106 -10.31 -6.24 -3.73
C GLU A 106 -8.84 -5.92 -3.39
N LEU A 107 -8.44 -6.09 -2.12
CA LEU A 107 -7.05 -5.92 -1.70
C LEU A 107 -6.13 -6.93 -2.40
N LEU A 108 -6.52 -8.21 -2.47
CA LEU A 108 -5.75 -9.24 -3.17
C LEU A 108 -5.70 -8.99 -4.67
N ALA A 109 -6.81 -8.61 -5.30
CA ALA A 109 -6.84 -8.25 -6.72
C ALA A 109 -5.88 -7.09 -7.02
N MET A 110 -5.78 -6.13 -6.10
CA MET A 110 -4.83 -5.03 -6.22
C MET A 110 -3.37 -5.51 -6.24
N PHE A 111 -3.03 -6.56 -5.48
CA PHE A 111 -1.66 -7.10 -5.43
C PHE A 111 -1.35 -8.15 -6.52
N ASN A 112 -2.32 -9.00 -6.87
CA ASN A 112 -2.19 -10.01 -7.92
C ASN A 112 -2.07 -9.39 -9.32
N MET A 113 -2.47 -8.12 -9.51
CA MET A 113 -2.22 -7.38 -10.75
C MET A 113 -0.73 -7.04 -10.99
N PHE A 114 0.18 -7.36 -10.05
CA PHE A 114 1.62 -7.07 -10.18
C PHE A 114 2.50 -8.30 -10.47
N GLU A 115 1.93 -9.51 -10.52
CA GLU A 115 2.61 -10.73 -11.02
C GLU A 115 2.51 -10.84 -12.53
#